data_AF-A0A397TAX4-F1
#
_entry.id   AF-A0A397TAX4-F1
#
_cell.length_a   1.000
_cell.length_b   1.000
_cell.length_c   1.000
_cell.angle_alpha   90.00
_cell.angle_beta   90.00
_cell.angle_gamma   90.00
#
_symmetry.space_group_name_H-M   'P 1'
#
loop_
_entity.id
_entity.type
_entity.pdbx_description
1 polymer ?
#
loop_
_entity_poly.entity_id
_entity_poly.type
_entity_poly.pdbx_seq_one_letter_code
_entity_poly.pdbx_strand_id
1 'polypeptide(L)'
;MRRYTIVVIDHGEQQEQQAYNWPSCYPILYHNIEAEFTDETTRKLLRRSYFLCKLYVAMLIVHSCADIAIAITAMNVLNILAELIGSAIYLILMPFGDFFGRHLSLYIAFKHNHESSFRYYFIGETIVIIFGLVIVIGFIFSGLRVIHFFKSQLYMYIPGVFIVLFLLIALVLTILHIILTIKVYKIFKSRNFTLFPRRDPNPAITVGGRRIGG
;
A
#
# COMPACT_ATOMS: atom_id res chain seq x y z
N MET A 1 30.48 -13.34 -61.30
CA MET A 1 30.05 -12.19 -60.47
C MET A 1 29.07 -12.70 -59.42
N ARG A 2 29.43 -12.66 -58.12
CA ARG A 2 28.56 -13.13 -57.02
C ARG A 2 27.56 -12.02 -56.69
N ARG A 3 26.26 -12.32 -56.79
CA ARG A 3 25.19 -11.46 -56.27
C ARG A 3 25.06 -11.71 -54.77
N TYR A 4 25.29 -10.68 -53.98
CA TYR A 4 24.97 -10.67 -52.55
C TYR A 4 23.57 -10.10 -52.39
N THR A 5 22.73 -10.81 -51.66
CA THR A 5 21.41 -10.33 -51.23
C THR A 5 21.61 -9.60 -49.91
N ILE A 6 21.42 -8.28 -49.92
CA ILE A 6 21.45 -7.47 -48.72
C ILE A 6 20.06 -7.58 -48.09
N VAL A 7 19.94 -8.30 -46.97
CA VAL A 7 18.72 -8.31 -46.16
C VAL A 7 18.78 -7.08 -45.26
N VAL A 8 18.05 -6.03 -45.67
CA VAL A 8 17.80 -4.88 -44.80
C VAL A 8 16.73 -5.34 -43.80
N ILE A 9 17.16 -5.64 -42.57
CA ILE A 9 16.24 -5.84 -41.46
C ILE A 9 15.77 -4.44 -41.09
N ASP A 10 14.61 -4.06 -41.61
CA ASP A 10 13.92 -2.86 -41.17
C ASP A 10 13.56 -3.10 -39.69
N HIS A 11 14.37 -2.55 -38.78
CA HIS A 11 13.96 -2.35 -37.40
C HIS A 11 12.92 -1.25 -37.45
N GLY A 12 11.72 -1.62 -37.91
CA GLY A 12 10.57 -0.73 -37.91
C GLY A 12 10.58 -0.08 -36.55
N GLU A 13 10.74 1.24 -36.55
CA GLU A 13 10.71 2.06 -35.37
C GLU A 13 9.39 1.72 -34.67
N GLN A 14 9.45 0.77 -33.74
CA GLN A 14 8.51 0.71 -32.65
C GLN A 14 8.79 2.03 -31.96
N GLN A 15 8.06 3.06 -32.39
CA GLN A 15 7.81 4.22 -31.57
C GLN A 15 7.37 3.63 -30.24
N GLU A 16 8.30 3.55 -29.29
CA GLU A 16 8.01 3.42 -27.89
C GLU A 16 7.16 4.64 -27.58
N GLN A 17 5.87 4.49 -27.82
CA GLN A 17 4.85 5.45 -27.50
C GLN A 17 4.96 5.57 -25.98
N GLN A 18 5.72 6.57 -25.55
CA GLN A 18 6.20 6.75 -24.20
C GLN A 18 4.99 6.70 -23.28
N ALA A 19 4.72 5.50 -22.74
CA ALA A 19 3.46 5.25 -22.08
C ALA A 19 3.45 6.13 -20.83
N TYR A 20 2.52 7.08 -20.80
CA TYR A 20 2.37 7.95 -19.64
C TYR A 20 2.10 7.10 -18.40
N ASN A 21 2.81 7.39 -17.32
CA ASN A 21 2.54 6.78 -16.02
C ASN A 21 1.11 7.09 -15.61
N TRP A 22 0.41 6.05 -15.15
CA TRP A 22 -0.89 6.19 -14.53
C TRP A 22 -0.75 5.92 -13.03
N PRO A 23 -1.15 6.85 -12.14
CA PRO A 23 -1.51 8.23 -12.44
C PRO A 23 -0.31 9.09 -12.86
N SER A 24 -0.60 10.24 -13.48
CA SER A 24 0.37 11.15 -14.10
C SER A 24 1.39 11.80 -13.14
N CYS A 25 1.37 11.49 -11.85
CA CYS A 25 2.35 11.97 -10.90
C CYS A 25 3.62 11.10 -10.96
N TYR A 26 4.57 11.53 -11.81
CA TYR A 26 6.04 11.32 -11.86
C TYR A 26 6.65 10.02 -11.25
N PRO A 27 7.60 9.34 -11.95
CA PRO A 27 8.03 7.99 -11.59
C PRO A 27 8.99 8.00 -10.40
N ILE A 28 8.58 7.38 -9.30
CA ILE A 28 9.51 6.50 -8.57
C ILE A 28 9.49 5.10 -9.22
N LEU A 29 8.38 4.72 -9.88
CA LEU A 29 8.25 3.45 -10.60
C LEU A 29 7.25 3.59 -11.77
N TYR A 30 7.57 3.03 -12.94
CA TYR A 30 6.61 2.95 -14.06
C TYR A 30 5.40 2.10 -13.65
N HIS A 31 4.20 2.64 -13.85
CA HIS A 31 2.94 1.99 -13.48
C HIS A 31 1.87 2.40 -14.50
N ASN A 32 1.38 1.46 -15.31
CA ASN A 32 0.22 1.71 -16.16
C ASN A 32 -0.75 0.53 -16.08
N ILE A 33 -1.67 0.59 -15.12
CA ILE A 33 -2.67 -0.46 -14.90
C ILE A 33 -3.48 -0.74 -16.17
N GLU A 34 -3.75 0.30 -16.97
CA GLU A 34 -4.63 0.19 -18.14
C GLU A 34 -3.95 -0.48 -19.33
N ALA A 35 -2.65 -0.22 -19.51
CA ALA A 35 -1.87 -0.82 -20.59
C ALA A 35 -1.34 -2.21 -20.22
N GLU A 36 -1.04 -2.46 -18.94
CA GLU A 36 -0.37 -3.70 -18.51
C GLU A 36 -1.33 -4.85 -18.20
N PHE A 37 -2.60 -4.57 -17.89
CA PHE A 37 -3.56 -5.60 -17.50
C PHE A 37 -4.77 -5.60 -18.44
N THR A 38 -5.05 -6.76 -19.05
CA THR A 38 -6.25 -6.94 -19.89
C THR A 38 -7.49 -7.28 -19.07
N ASP A 39 -7.33 -7.96 -17.94
CA ASP A 39 -8.42 -8.38 -17.06
C ASP A 39 -8.98 -7.21 -16.23
N GLU A 40 -10.25 -6.87 -16.46
CA GLU A 40 -10.94 -5.79 -15.77
C GLU A 40 -11.08 -6.05 -14.26
N THR A 41 -11.14 -7.32 -13.83
CA THR A 41 -11.24 -7.61 -12.39
C THR A 41 -9.94 -7.24 -11.66
N THR A 42 -8.79 -7.60 -12.24
CA THR A 42 -7.46 -7.21 -11.76
C THR A 42 -7.27 -5.69 -11.79
N ARG A 43 -7.63 -5.02 -12.89
CA ARG A 43 -7.56 -3.54 -13.00
C ARG A 43 -8.35 -2.87 -11.87
N LYS A 44 -9.60 -3.29 -11.64
CA LYS A 44 -10.44 -2.76 -10.55
C LYS A 44 -9.82 -2.96 -9.17
N LEU A 45 -9.16 -4.08 -8.91
CA LEU A 45 -8.48 -4.33 -7.63
C LEU A 45 -7.25 -3.44 -7.45
N LEU A 46 -6.43 -3.29 -8.48
CA LEU A 46 -5.25 -2.43 -8.43
C LEU A 46 -5.63 -0.94 -8.28
N ARG A 47 -6.64 -0.47 -9.01
CA ARG A 47 -7.17 0.90 -8.85
C ARG A 47 -7.69 1.14 -7.43
N ARG A 48 -8.41 0.16 -6.84
CA ARG A 48 -8.88 0.24 -5.44
C ARG A 48 -7.71 0.26 -4.47
N SER A 49 -6.72 -0.61 -4.66
CA SER A 49 -5.50 -0.65 -3.83
C SER A 49 -4.78 0.70 -3.84
N TYR A 50 -4.65 1.32 -5.02
CA TYR A 50 -4.05 2.64 -5.18
C TYR A 50 -4.90 3.76 -4.54
N PHE A 51 -6.23 3.69 -4.71
CA PHE A 51 -7.14 4.61 -4.05
C PHE A 51 -7.01 4.54 -2.52
N LEU A 52 -6.83 3.34 -1.95
CA LEU A 52 -6.58 3.18 -0.52
C LEU A 52 -5.25 3.80 -0.09
N CYS A 53 -4.18 3.74 -0.91
CA CYS A 53 -2.93 4.46 -0.59
C CYS A 53 -3.19 5.97 -0.45
N LYS A 54 -3.95 6.57 -1.39
CA LYS A 54 -4.27 8.00 -1.34
C LYS A 54 -5.14 8.35 -0.14
N LEU A 55 -6.13 7.51 0.15
CA LEU A 55 -7.01 7.72 1.31
C LEU A 55 -6.23 7.56 2.62
N TYR A 56 -5.24 6.67 2.67
CA TYR A 56 -4.31 6.53 3.79
C TYR A 56 -3.48 7.81 4.01
N VAL A 57 -2.92 8.39 2.94
CA VAL A 57 -2.21 9.70 3.04
C VAL A 57 -3.13 10.80 3.56
N ALA A 58 -4.36 10.89 3.04
CA ALA A 58 -5.34 11.87 3.51
C ALA A 58 -5.68 11.68 5.00
N MET A 59 -5.84 10.43 5.45
CA MET A 59 -6.06 10.07 6.84
C MET A 59 -4.89 10.53 7.74
N LEU A 60 -3.64 10.31 7.30
CA LEU A 60 -2.46 10.76 8.02
C LEU A 60 -2.37 12.29 8.13
N ILE A 61 -2.76 13.02 7.08
CA ILE A 61 -2.81 14.50 7.12
C ILE A 61 -3.81 14.95 8.19
N VAL A 62 -5.01 14.36 8.21
CA VAL A 62 -6.03 14.68 9.22
C VAL A 62 -5.53 14.35 10.63
N HIS A 63 -4.81 13.24 10.81
CA HIS A 63 -4.19 12.87 12.07
C HIS A 63 -3.16 13.92 12.53
N SER A 64 -2.22 14.30 11.65
CA SER A 64 -1.22 15.33 11.95
C SER A 64 -1.85 16.68 12.29
N CYS A 65 -2.92 17.07 11.60
CA CYS A 65 -3.67 18.28 11.94
C CYS A 65 -4.28 18.19 13.34
N ALA A 66 -4.78 17.01 13.75
CA ALA A 66 -5.30 16.80 15.10
C ALA A 66 -4.19 17.01 16.15
N ASP A 67 -3.05 16.35 15.98
CA ASP A 67 -1.94 16.39 16.94
C ASP A 67 -1.37 17.80 17.10
N ILE A 68 -1.16 18.50 15.98
CA ILE A 68 -0.72 19.90 15.99
C ILE A 68 -1.76 20.80 16.67
N ALA A 69 -3.06 20.60 16.41
CA ALA A 69 -4.12 21.39 17.06
C ALA A 69 -4.16 21.15 18.58
N ILE A 70 -3.94 19.91 19.04
CA ILE A 70 -3.81 19.57 20.46
C ILE A 70 -2.61 20.31 21.06
N ALA A 71 -1.45 20.25 20.42
CA ALA A 71 -0.23 20.88 20.92
C ALA A 71 -0.34 22.42 21.00
N ILE A 72 -0.96 23.05 20.00
CA ILE A 72 -1.24 24.49 20.00
C ILE A 72 -2.15 24.87 21.17
N THR A 73 -3.20 24.08 21.41
CA THR A 73 -4.15 24.31 22.51
C THR A 73 -3.46 24.20 23.88
N ALA A 74 -2.43 23.35 23.99
CA ALA A 74 -1.62 23.21 25.20
C ALA A 74 -0.59 24.34 25.42
N MET A 75 -0.44 25.28 24.47
CA MET A 75 0.46 26.44 24.54
C MET A 75 1.92 26.08 24.88
N ASN A 76 2.38 24.88 24.49
CA ASN A 76 3.73 24.41 24.76
C ASN A 76 4.55 24.33 23.45
N VAL A 77 5.47 25.29 23.27
CA VAL A 77 6.28 25.43 22.06
C VAL A 77 7.13 24.18 21.77
N LEU A 78 7.69 23.54 22.80
CA LEU A 78 8.48 22.32 22.63
C LEU A 78 7.61 21.16 22.15
N ASN A 79 6.39 21.04 22.68
CA ASN A 79 5.44 20.01 22.22
C ASN A 79 4.99 20.28 20.78
N ILE A 80 4.69 21.54 20.42
CA ILE A 80 4.31 21.89 19.05
C ILE A 80 5.41 21.50 18.07
N LEU A 81 6.68 21.80 18.39
CA LEU A 81 7.81 21.44 17.54
C LEU A 81 7.98 19.92 17.44
N ALA A 82 7.84 19.20 18.55
CA ALA A 82 7.92 17.74 18.57
C ALA A 82 6.81 17.10 17.72
N GLU A 83 5.56 17.56 17.84
CA GLU A 83 4.44 17.04 17.04
C GLU A 83 4.59 17.37 15.54
N LEU A 84 5.14 18.54 15.20
CA LEU A 84 5.40 18.91 13.81
C LEU A 84 6.46 18.01 13.17
N ILE A 85 7.57 17.77 13.88
CA ILE A 85 8.64 16.87 13.41
C ILE A 85 8.12 15.43 13.33
N GLY A 86 7.43 14.96 14.37
CA GLY A 86 6.81 13.64 14.42
C GLY A 86 5.85 13.43 13.24
N SER A 87 4.94 14.38 13.03
CA SER A 87 4.00 14.38 11.90
C SER A 87 4.69 14.36 10.54
N ALA A 88 5.76 15.14 10.36
CA ALA A 88 6.51 15.16 9.09
C ALA A 88 7.18 13.80 8.81
N ILE A 89 7.82 13.19 9.80
CA ILE A 89 8.41 11.85 9.69
C ILE A 89 7.31 10.82 9.37
N TYR A 90 6.18 10.90 10.08
CA TYR A 90 5.07 9.98 9.94
C TYR A 90 4.42 10.06 8.55
N LEU A 91 4.22 11.27 8.03
CA LEU A 91 3.67 11.54 6.69
C LEU A 91 4.59 11.09 5.54
N ILE A 92 5.88 10.92 5.79
CA ILE A 92 6.83 10.43 4.78
C ILE A 92 6.96 8.91 4.87
N LEU A 93 7.23 8.39 6.07
CA LEU A 93 7.58 6.99 6.26
C LEU A 93 6.38 6.06 6.05
N MET A 94 5.21 6.43 6.59
CA MET A 94 4.03 5.55 6.56
C MET A 94 3.46 5.36 5.14
N PRO A 95 3.27 6.41 4.32
CA PRO A 95 2.84 6.23 2.93
C PRO A 95 3.83 5.42 2.09
N PHE A 96 5.13 5.60 2.35
CA PHE A 96 6.16 4.82 1.69
C PHE A 96 6.03 3.33 2.06
N GLY A 97 5.92 3.02 3.36
CA GLY A 97 5.70 1.66 3.83
C GLY A 97 4.44 1.01 3.25
N ASP A 98 3.32 1.74 3.22
CA ASP A 98 2.06 1.26 2.63
C ASP A 98 2.18 1.03 1.12
N PHE A 99 2.79 1.97 0.39
CA PHE A 99 2.96 1.85 -1.05
C PHE A 99 3.83 0.64 -1.42
N PHE A 100 5.00 0.49 -0.82
CA PHE A 100 5.93 -0.60 -1.13
C PHE A 100 5.46 -1.95 -0.57
N GLY A 101 5.01 -1.97 0.69
CA GLY A 101 4.60 -3.19 1.37
C GLY A 101 3.32 -3.79 0.81
N ARG A 102 2.36 -2.96 0.42
CA ARG A 102 1.02 -3.40 0.01
C ARG A 102 0.74 -3.17 -1.47
N HIS A 103 0.82 -1.93 -1.96
CA HIS A 103 0.38 -1.65 -3.32
C HIS A 103 1.32 -2.25 -4.39
N LEU A 104 2.62 -2.01 -4.23
CA LEU A 104 3.63 -2.49 -5.16
C LEU A 104 3.75 -4.02 -5.15
N SER A 105 3.73 -4.63 -3.97
CA SER A 105 3.75 -6.10 -3.83
C SER A 105 2.56 -6.74 -4.54
N LEU A 106 1.35 -6.18 -4.40
CA LEU A 106 0.15 -6.62 -5.12
C LEU A 106 0.28 -6.45 -6.64
N TYR A 107 0.83 -5.31 -7.08
CA TYR A 107 1.07 -5.05 -8.49
C TYR A 107 1.99 -6.09 -9.11
N ILE A 108 3.16 -6.32 -8.51
CA ILE A 108 4.14 -7.32 -8.95
C ILE A 108 3.51 -8.72 -8.93
N ALA A 109 2.71 -9.03 -7.92
CA ALA A 109 2.02 -10.31 -7.79
C ALA A 109 1.06 -10.57 -8.96
N PHE A 110 0.28 -9.56 -9.37
CA PHE A 110 -0.60 -9.69 -10.52
C PHE A 110 0.16 -9.70 -11.84
N LYS A 111 1.16 -8.83 -12.01
CA LYS A 111 1.94 -8.68 -13.25
C LYS A 111 2.72 -9.94 -13.60
N HIS A 112 3.41 -10.52 -12.62
CA HIS A 112 4.30 -11.67 -12.82
C HIS A 112 3.66 -12.99 -12.38
N ASN A 113 2.39 -12.98 -11.96
CA ASN A 113 1.71 -14.13 -11.38
C ASN A 113 2.55 -14.82 -10.28
N HIS A 114 3.20 -14.01 -9.43
CA HIS A 114 4.25 -14.48 -8.53
C HIS A 114 3.71 -14.68 -7.10
N GLU A 115 3.78 -15.93 -6.60
CA GLU A 115 3.21 -16.32 -5.32
C GLU A 115 3.82 -15.59 -4.13
N SER A 116 5.15 -15.41 -4.09
CA SER A 116 5.79 -14.76 -2.94
C SER A 116 5.40 -13.28 -2.83
N SER A 117 5.15 -12.62 -3.96
CA SER A 117 4.69 -11.22 -3.98
C SER A 117 3.29 -11.08 -3.39
N PHE A 118 2.39 -12.06 -3.60
CA PHE A 118 1.12 -12.13 -2.88
C PHE A 118 1.32 -12.30 -1.36
N ARG A 119 2.30 -13.10 -0.93
CA ARG A 119 2.59 -13.27 0.50
C ARG A 119 3.08 -11.96 1.13
N TYR A 120 3.98 -11.23 0.47
CA TYR A 120 4.41 -9.90 0.92
C TYR A 120 3.24 -8.92 1.02
N TYR A 121 2.33 -8.94 0.03
CA TYR A 121 1.08 -8.17 0.09
C TYR A 121 0.27 -8.48 1.35
N PHE A 122 0.02 -9.78 1.65
CA PHE A 122 -0.77 -10.14 2.83
C PHE A 122 -0.09 -9.74 4.14
N ILE A 123 1.24 -9.79 4.23
CA ILE A 123 1.97 -9.31 5.41
C ILE A 123 1.75 -7.80 5.60
N GLY A 124 1.99 -7.01 4.55
CA GLY A 124 1.77 -5.56 4.58
C GLY A 124 0.33 -5.19 4.93
N GLU A 125 -0.63 -5.84 4.29
CA GLU A 125 -2.06 -5.65 4.53
C GLU A 125 -2.46 -6.03 5.97
N THR A 126 -1.91 -7.11 6.52
CA THR A 126 -2.18 -7.54 7.91
C THR A 126 -1.69 -6.49 8.91
N ILE A 127 -0.51 -5.90 8.68
CA ILE A 127 0.03 -4.83 9.54
C ILE A 127 -0.91 -3.61 9.52
N VAL A 128 -1.38 -3.20 8.34
CA VAL A 128 -2.31 -2.07 8.18
C VAL A 128 -3.65 -2.35 8.90
N ILE A 129 -4.20 -3.56 8.76
CA ILE A 129 -5.46 -3.94 9.43
C ILE A 129 -5.27 -3.96 10.95
N ILE A 130 -4.20 -4.56 11.47
CA ILE A 130 -3.91 -4.58 12.91
C ILE A 130 -3.80 -3.15 13.44
N PHE A 131 -3.07 -2.29 12.74
CA PHE A 131 -2.91 -0.89 13.13
C PHE A 131 -4.26 -0.16 13.18
N GLY A 132 -5.11 -0.33 12.15
CA GLY A 132 -6.46 0.22 12.13
C GLY A 132 -7.33 -0.29 13.28
N LEU A 133 -7.28 -1.58 13.59
CA LEU A 133 -8.01 -2.16 14.72
C LEU A 133 -7.53 -1.60 16.06
N VAL A 134 -6.22 -1.45 16.25
CA VAL A 134 -5.65 -0.85 17.48
C VAL A 134 -6.14 0.58 17.66
N ILE A 135 -6.19 1.40 16.61
CA ILE A 135 -6.73 2.76 16.67
C ILE A 135 -8.20 2.75 17.08
N VAL A 136 -9.03 1.93 16.41
CA VAL A 136 -10.47 1.86 16.69
C VAL A 136 -10.74 1.37 18.11
N ILE A 137 -10.03 0.32 18.55
CA ILE A 137 -10.18 -0.24 19.90
C ILE A 137 -9.69 0.76 20.96
N GLY A 138 -8.53 1.37 20.76
CA GLY A 138 -7.99 2.40 21.64
C GLY A 138 -8.96 3.57 21.82
N PHE A 139 -9.65 3.94 20.74
CA PHE A 139 -10.72 4.93 20.80
C PHE A 139 -11.95 4.44 21.55
N ILE A 140 -12.42 3.21 21.35
CA ILE A 140 -13.60 2.71 22.10
C ILE A 140 -13.33 2.78 23.61
N PHE A 141 -12.14 2.40 24.06
CA PHE A 141 -11.78 2.43 25.48
C PHE A 141 -11.49 3.84 26.02
N SER A 142 -10.95 4.74 25.21
CA SER A 142 -10.61 6.11 25.63
C SER A 142 -11.73 7.13 25.35
N GLY A 143 -12.64 6.81 24.44
CA GLY A 143 -13.62 7.71 23.83
C GLY A 143 -14.67 8.23 24.81
N LEU A 144 -15.00 7.44 25.83
CA LEU A 144 -15.87 7.88 26.93
C LEU A 144 -15.24 9.04 27.73
N ARG A 145 -13.91 9.05 27.87
CA ARG A 145 -13.18 10.17 28.49
C ARG A 145 -13.09 11.37 27.56
N VAL A 146 -12.92 11.13 26.27
CA VAL A 146 -12.85 12.16 25.22
C VAL A 146 -14.16 12.95 25.11
N ILE A 147 -15.32 12.27 25.14
CA ILE A 147 -16.65 12.92 25.15
C ILE A 147 -16.84 13.77 26.42
N HIS A 148 -16.39 13.26 27.57
CA HIS A 148 -16.45 14.01 28.82
C HIS A 148 -15.51 15.23 28.83
N PHE A 149 -14.39 15.15 28.11
CA PHE A 149 -13.43 16.24 27.93
C PHE A 149 -13.97 17.35 27.01
N PHE A 150 -14.70 17.00 25.94
CA PHE A 150 -15.35 17.99 25.06
C PHE A 150 -16.44 18.78 25.78
N LYS A 151 -17.07 18.20 26.79
CA LYS A 151 -18.15 18.86 27.53
C LYS A 151 -17.64 19.93 28.50
N SER A 152 -16.36 19.89 28.94
CA SER A 152 -15.85 20.77 29.99
C SER A 152 -14.97 21.93 29.51
N GLN A 153 -14.47 21.91 28.26
CA GLN A 153 -13.50 22.91 27.76
C GLN A 153 -13.87 23.38 26.34
N LEU A 154 -14.41 24.60 26.24
CA LEU A 154 -14.80 25.26 24.97
C LEU A 154 -13.63 25.39 23.97
N TYR A 155 -12.39 25.45 24.47
CA TYR A 155 -11.17 25.56 23.68
C TYR A 155 -10.74 24.26 22.98
N MET A 156 -11.36 23.11 23.30
CA MET A 156 -11.00 21.81 22.71
C MET A 156 -11.90 21.35 21.57
N TYR A 157 -12.81 22.19 21.08
CA TYR A 157 -13.72 21.82 20.00
C TYR A 157 -12.98 21.50 18.69
N ILE A 158 -12.00 22.32 18.30
CA ILE A 158 -11.29 22.17 17.02
C ILE A 158 -10.48 20.86 16.96
N PRO A 159 -9.58 20.54 17.92
CA PRO A 159 -8.87 19.26 17.92
C PRO A 159 -9.83 18.07 17.94
N GLY A 160 -10.96 18.22 18.63
CA GLY A 160 -11.96 17.18 18.71
C GLY A 160 -12.60 16.78 17.40
N VAL A 161 -12.97 17.78 16.59
CA VAL A 161 -13.53 17.54 15.26
C VAL A 161 -12.52 16.76 14.40
N PHE A 162 -11.24 17.12 14.44
CA PHE A 162 -10.20 16.40 13.70
C PHE A 162 -10.02 14.96 14.19
N ILE A 163 -10.03 14.72 15.51
CA ILE A 163 -9.94 13.37 16.07
C ILE A 163 -11.13 12.51 15.61
N VAL A 164 -12.35 13.02 15.71
CA VAL A 164 -13.56 12.29 15.28
C VAL A 164 -13.50 11.98 13.79
N LEU A 165 -13.10 12.96 12.96
CA LEU A 165 -12.94 12.77 11.52
C LEU A 165 -11.88 11.72 11.19
N PHE A 166 -10.71 11.80 11.84
CA PHE A 166 -9.62 10.82 11.70
C PHE A 166 -10.11 9.41 12.01
N LEU A 167 -10.81 9.21 13.12
CA LEU A 167 -11.31 7.90 13.54
C LEU A 167 -12.33 7.33 12.57
N LEU A 168 -13.23 8.18 12.05
CA LEU A 168 -14.23 7.78 11.08
C LEU A 168 -13.56 7.34 9.77
N ILE A 169 -12.57 8.11 9.29
CA ILE A 169 -11.78 7.75 8.12
C ILE A 169 -11.00 6.45 8.38
N ALA A 170 -10.34 6.32 9.53
CA ALA A 170 -9.58 5.12 9.90
C ALA A 170 -10.45 3.86 9.90
N LEU A 171 -11.64 3.92 10.51
CA LEU A 171 -12.61 2.82 10.54
C LEU A 171 -13.05 2.43 9.12
N VAL A 172 -13.46 3.40 8.31
CA VAL A 172 -13.87 3.16 6.92
C VAL A 172 -12.71 2.53 6.13
N LEU A 173 -11.50 3.05 6.31
CA LEU A 173 -10.31 2.56 5.63
C LEU A 173 -10.00 1.11 6.04
N THR A 174 -10.07 0.77 7.33
CA THR A 174 -9.88 -0.62 7.81
C THR A 174 -10.90 -1.58 7.20
N ILE A 175 -12.18 -1.19 7.10
CA ILE A 175 -13.22 -2.01 6.47
C ILE A 175 -12.91 -2.22 4.98
N LEU A 176 -12.50 -1.17 4.27
CA LEU A 176 -12.16 -1.27 2.85
C LEU A 176 -10.93 -2.15 2.60
N HIS A 177 -9.93 -2.10 3.48
CA HIS A 177 -8.77 -2.99 3.47
C HIS A 177 -9.21 -4.46 3.60
N ILE A 178 -10.01 -4.79 4.62
CA ILE A 178 -10.55 -6.14 4.82
C ILE A 178 -11.30 -6.63 3.56
N ILE A 179 -12.15 -5.80 2.97
CA ILE A 179 -12.88 -6.13 1.73
C ILE A 179 -11.92 -6.40 0.57
N LEU A 180 -10.88 -5.57 0.41
CA LEU A 180 -9.87 -5.77 -0.63
C LEU A 180 -9.11 -7.07 -0.40
N THR A 181 -8.66 -7.35 0.84
CA THR A 181 -7.96 -8.57 1.22
C THR A 181 -8.78 -9.81 0.88
N ILE A 182 -10.08 -9.83 1.21
CA ILE A 182 -10.97 -10.95 0.90
C ILE A 182 -11.03 -11.20 -0.61
N LYS A 183 -11.11 -10.14 -1.42
CA LYS A 183 -11.15 -10.27 -2.89
C LYS A 183 -9.84 -10.78 -3.46
N VAL A 184 -8.71 -10.25 -3.00
CA VAL A 184 -7.38 -10.71 -3.42
C VAL A 184 -7.15 -12.16 -2.98
N TYR A 185 -7.56 -12.53 -1.77
CA TYR A 185 -7.43 -13.89 -1.25
C TYR A 185 -8.22 -14.91 -2.07
N LYS A 186 -9.41 -14.56 -2.57
CA LYS A 186 -10.17 -15.41 -3.48
C LYS A 186 -9.40 -15.72 -4.76
N ILE A 187 -8.77 -14.71 -5.37
CA ILE A 187 -7.94 -14.89 -6.59
C ILE A 187 -6.66 -15.66 -6.28
N PHE A 188 -6.02 -15.37 -5.15
CA PHE A 188 -4.85 -16.11 -4.67
C PHE A 188 -5.16 -17.61 -4.54
N LYS A 189 -6.32 -17.96 -3.95
CA LYS A 189 -6.76 -19.34 -3.82
C LYS A 189 -7.16 -19.98 -5.15
N SER A 190 -7.79 -19.24 -6.06
CA SER A 190 -8.13 -19.79 -7.38
C SER A 190 -6.89 -20.14 -8.22
N ARG A 191 -5.72 -19.59 -7.88
CA ARG A 191 -4.42 -19.89 -8.49
C ARG A 191 -3.67 -21.05 -7.82
N ASN A 192 -4.30 -21.75 -6.86
CA ASN A 192 -3.68 -22.82 -6.06
C ASN A 192 -2.45 -22.41 -5.24
N PHE A 193 -2.31 -21.12 -4.94
CA PHE A 193 -1.21 -20.62 -4.11
C PHE A 193 -1.45 -20.89 -2.61
N THR A 194 -0.35 -20.97 -1.85
CA THR A 194 -0.32 -21.22 -0.41
C THR A 194 0.33 -20.06 0.35
N LEU A 195 -0.24 -19.67 1.48
CA LEU A 195 0.30 -18.57 2.29
C LEU A 195 1.67 -18.91 2.88
N PHE A 196 1.89 -20.18 3.21
CA PHE A 196 3.14 -20.69 3.72
C PHE A 196 3.90 -21.41 2.61
N PRO A 197 5.23 -21.25 2.52
CA PRO A 197 6.06 -22.07 1.65
C PRO A 197 5.84 -23.55 2.00
N ARG A 198 5.60 -24.39 0.98
CA ARG A 198 5.69 -25.83 1.19
C ARG A 198 7.15 -26.15 1.50
N ARG A 199 7.39 -26.75 2.67
CA ARG A 199 8.71 -27.31 2.98
C ARG A 199 8.81 -28.58 2.14
N ASP A 200 9.61 -28.56 1.09
CA ASP A 200 9.87 -29.77 0.31
C ASP A 200 10.48 -30.81 1.26
N PRO A 201 9.82 -31.96 1.49
CA PRO A 201 10.32 -32.97 2.43
C PRO A 201 11.54 -33.71 1.89
N ASN A 202 11.89 -33.50 0.61
CA ASN A 202 13.11 -33.97 -0.02
C ASN A 202 13.96 -32.76 -0.43
N PRO A 203 14.90 -32.29 0.40
CA PRO A 203 16.07 -31.62 -0.15
C PRO A 203 16.80 -32.71 -0.93
N ALA A 204 16.43 -32.90 -2.21
CA ALA A 204 17.22 -33.74 -3.10
C ALA A 204 18.65 -33.23 -2.97
N ILE A 205 19.50 -34.09 -2.44
CA ILE A 205 20.91 -33.89 -2.26
C ILE A 205 21.46 -33.52 -3.64
N THR A 206 21.63 -32.22 -3.91
CA THR A 206 22.31 -31.73 -5.11
C THR A 206 23.81 -31.96 -4.93
N VAL A 207 24.22 -33.21 -4.70
CA VAL A 207 25.61 -33.64 -4.77
C VAL A 207 25.88 -33.98 -6.22
N GLY A 208 26.66 -33.12 -6.88
CA GLY A 208 27.57 -33.50 -7.96
C GLY A 208 26.94 -34.16 -9.19
N GLY A 209 26.39 -33.35 -10.09
CA GLY A 209 25.94 -33.80 -11.41
C GLY A 209 26.67 -33.10 -12.55
N ARG A 210 28.00 -33.25 -12.61
CA ARG A 210 28.84 -32.85 -13.75
C ARG A 210 28.33 -33.56 -15.02
N ARG A 211 27.53 -32.89 -15.85
CA ARG A 211 27.29 -33.35 -17.23
C ARG A 211 28.51 -33.01 -18.08
N ILE A 212 29.43 -33.97 -18.17
CA ILE A 212 30.41 -34.05 -19.26
C ILE A 212 30.06 -35.32 -20.05
N GLY A 213 29.86 -35.16 -21.35
CA GLY A 213 30.05 -36.22 -22.34
C GLY A 213 28.78 -36.83 -22.94
N GLY A 214 28.68 -36.74 -24.27
CA GLY A 214 27.72 -37.39 -25.15
C GLY A 214 27.52 -36.60 -26.42
#